data_AF-A0A9W7WHW5-F1
#
_entry.id   AF-A0A9W7WHW5-F1
#
_cell.length_a   1.000
_cell.length_b   1.000
_cell.length_c   1.000
_cell.angle_alpha   90.00
_cell.angle_beta   90.00
_cell.angle_gamma   90.00
#
_symmetry.space_group_name_H-M   'P 1'
#
loop_
_entity.id
_entity.type
_entity.pdbx_description
1 polymer ?
#
loop_
_entity_poly.entity_id
_entity_poly.type
_entity_poly.pdbx_seq_one_letter_code
_entity_poly.pdbx_strand_id
1 'polypeptide(L)'
;MFFILRRLCYMACESSMECSLRRSSKLGHDVLEKAKRRSINWPNVSAKPSPMFSHKKDSERNFSHANLDRAFATIVEYMAETTRQCKAFHKSVHQAEPNERVHICRYHCQDMLKTSDQNHNAALTIDRDFVTSEDFFIEVSPGTYSITAAMQDTRPVTKTVRITTGESKSLRFNL
;
A
#
# COMPACT_ATOMS: atom_id res chain seq x y z
N MET A 1 -0.45 26.93 51.23
CA MET A 1 0.52 25.84 51.42
C MET A 1 0.26 24.76 50.36
N PHE A 2 0.89 24.86 49.18
CA PHE A 2 0.75 23.88 48.08
C PHE A 2 2.13 23.49 47.57
N PHE A 3 2.73 22.48 48.19
CA PHE A 3 4.05 21.95 47.80
C PHE A 3 4.09 20.41 47.89
N ILE A 4 3.10 19.67 47.36
CA ILE A 4 3.18 18.19 47.34
C ILE A 4 2.65 17.55 46.04
N LEU A 5 2.58 18.26 44.91
CA LEU A 5 2.19 17.61 43.63
C LEU A 5 3.29 17.50 42.57
N ARG A 6 4.35 18.30 42.64
CA ARG A 6 5.44 18.25 41.63
C ARG A 6 6.44 17.10 41.83
N ARG A 7 6.53 16.50 43.02
CA ARG A 7 7.55 15.49 43.34
C ARG A 7 7.15 14.06 42.96
N LEU A 8 5.85 13.76 42.94
CA LEU A 8 5.34 12.42 42.60
C LEU A 8 5.41 12.10 41.10
N CYS A 9 5.12 13.07 40.21
CA CYS A 9 5.18 12.84 38.75
C CYS A 9 6.61 12.57 38.25
N TYR A 10 7.62 13.23 38.83
CA TYR A 10 9.02 13.06 38.42
C TYR A 10 9.55 11.65 38.76
N MET A 11 9.24 11.14 39.96
CA MET A 11 9.67 9.81 40.42
C MET A 11 8.94 8.64 39.73
N ALA A 12 7.68 8.84 39.32
CA ALA A 12 6.93 7.85 38.52
C ALA A 12 7.46 7.77 37.07
N CYS A 13 7.98 8.87 36.54
CA CYS A 13 8.56 8.92 35.20
C CYS A 13 9.95 8.25 35.15
N GLU A 14 10.81 8.50 36.15
CA GLU A 14 12.12 7.83 36.25
C GLU A 14 11.98 6.32 36.43
N SER A 15 11.08 5.87 37.30
CA SER A 15 10.84 4.43 37.49
C SER A 15 10.21 3.75 36.26
N SER A 16 9.33 4.45 35.51
CA SER A 16 8.78 3.96 34.25
C SER A 16 9.82 3.89 33.12
N MET A 17 10.67 4.92 33.00
CA MET A 17 11.78 4.94 32.06
C MET A 17 12.80 3.83 32.37
N GLU A 18 13.21 3.69 33.63
CA GLU A 18 14.15 2.65 34.08
C GLU A 18 13.58 1.24 33.83
N CYS A 19 12.29 1.02 34.10
CA CYS A 19 11.63 -0.25 33.78
C CYS A 19 11.63 -0.53 32.27
N SER A 20 11.41 0.50 31.45
CA SER A 20 11.40 0.39 29.99
C SER A 20 12.79 0.11 29.43
N LEU A 21 13.82 0.77 29.97
CA LEU A 21 15.23 0.55 29.61
C LEU A 21 15.68 -0.87 29.99
N ARG A 22 15.36 -1.32 31.21
CA ARG A 22 15.65 -2.70 31.65
C ARG A 22 14.98 -3.76 30.78
N ARG A 23 13.71 -3.57 30.43
CA ARG A 23 12.99 -4.48 29.52
C ARG A 23 13.63 -4.50 28.13
N SER A 24 13.97 -3.33 27.60
CA SER A 24 14.60 -3.20 26.27
C SER A 24 15.99 -3.83 26.23
N SER A 25 16.79 -3.63 27.27
CA SER A 25 18.11 -4.24 27.42
C SER A 25 18.01 -5.78 27.48
N LYS A 26 17.07 -6.31 28.27
CA LYS A 26 16.85 -7.76 28.37
C LYS A 26 16.41 -8.36 27.03
N LEU A 27 15.45 -7.73 26.37
CA LEU A 27 14.98 -8.17 25.06
C LEU A 27 16.10 -8.11 24.00
N GLY A 28 16.87 -7.03 23.99
CA GLY A 28 18.02 -6.87 23.08
C GLY A 28 19.07 -7.96 23.28
N HIS A 29 19.34 -8.33 24.53
CA HIS A 29 20.24 -9.44 24.85
C HIS A 29 19.70 -10.80 24.38
N ASP A 30 18.42 -11.08 24.61
CA ASP A 30 17.79 -12.33 24.18
C ASP A 30 17.78 -12.45 22.64
N VAL A 31 17.53 -11.35 21.93
CA VAL A 31 17.60 -11.28 20.47
C VAL A 31 19.03 -11.52 19.98
N LEU A 32 20.03 -10.90 20.60
CA LEU A 32 21.45 -11.10 20.25
C LEU A 32 21.87 -12.55 20.41
N GLU A 33 21.54 -13.19 21.53
CA GLU A 33 21.88 -14.60 21.78
C GLU A 33 21.15 -15.53 20.81
N LYS A 34 19.89 -15.22 20.48
CA LYS A 34 19.14 -15.96 19.45
C LYS A 34 19.74 -15.78 18.06
N ALA A 35 20.24 -14.59 17.73
CA ALA A 35 20.92 -14.31 16.47
C ALA A 35 22.27 -15.03 16.40
N LYS A 36 23.07 -15.04 17.47
CA LYS A 36 24.32 -15.81 17.56
C LYS A 36 24.09 -17.31 17.34
N ARG A 37 23.03 -17.89 17.94
CA ARG A 37 22.68 -19.31 17.70
C ARG A 37 22.30 -19.59 16.24
N ARG A 38 21.85 -18.58 15.51
CA ARG A 38 21.48 -18.66 14.09
C ARG A 38 22.56 -18.12 13.16
N SER A 39 23.72 -17.70 13.68
CA SER A 39 24.77 -17.13 12.85
C SER A 39 25.35 -18.23 11.98
N ILE A 40 25.16 -18.10 10.67
CA ILE A 40 25.75 -19.00 9.68
C ILE A 40 27.14 -18.45 9.37
N ASN A 41 28.17 -19.27 9.60
CA ASN A 41 29.51 -18.95 9.13
C ASN A 41 29.53 -19.20 7.62
N TRP A 42 29.37 -18.13 6.85
CA TRP A 42 29.56 -18.20 5.41
C TRP A 42 31.01 -18.64 5.15
N PRO A 43 31.24 -19.70 4.36
CA PRO A 43 32.59 -20.09 4.01
C PRO A 43 33.29 -18.86 3.42
N ASN A 44 34.37 -18.43 4.07
CA ASN A 44 35.24 -17.42 3.49
C ASN A 44 35.66 -17.96 2.12
N VAL A 45 35.23 -17.28 1.04
CA VAL A 45 35.67 -17.56 -0.33
C VAL A 45 37.13 -17.12 -0.42
N SER A 46 37.97 -17.81 0.36
CA SER A 46 39.40 -17.83 0.20
C SER A 46 39.61 -18.45 -1.18
N ALA A 47 39.90 -17.56 -2.11
CA ALA A 47 40.36 -17.87 -3.44
C ALA A 47 41.44 -18.95 -3.33
N LYS A 48 41.07 -20.21 -3.62
CA LYS A 48 42.05 -21.23 -3.95
C LYS A 48 42.26 -21.14 -5.45
N PRO A 49 43.46 -20.75 -5.93
CA PRO A 49 43.77 -20.85 -7.34
C PRO A 49 43.99 -22.34 -7.64
N SER A 50 43.00 -23.00 -8.24
CA SER A 50 43.23 -24.30 -8.87
C SER A 50 44.06 -24.09 -10.15
N PRO A 51 45.18 -24.81 -10.32
CA PRO A 51 46.08 -24.62 -11.44
C PRO A 51 45.64 -25.49 -12.62
N MET A 52 44.77 -24.96 -13.47
CA MET A 52 44.70 -25.26 -14.91
C MET A 52 43.43 -24.61 -15.43
N PHE A 53 43.60 -23.60 -16.27
CA PHE A 53 42.90 -23.38 -17.53
C PHE A 53 43.17 -21.93 -17.92
N SER A 54 44.21 -21.77 -18.72
CA SER A 54 44.37 -20.59 -19.57
C SER A 54 43.21 -20.55 -20.56
N HIS A 55 42.15 -19.77 -20.29
CA HIS A 55 41.28 -19.29 -21.37
C HIS A 55 40.53 -18.00 -21.02
N LYS A 56 40.92 -16.94 -21.75
CA LYS A 56 40.17 -15.79 -22.25
C LYS A 56 39.02 -15.20 -21.39
N LYS A 57 39.25 -13.98 -20.90
CA LYS A 57 38.32 -13.07 -20.20
C LYS A 57 37.17 -12.50 -21.06
N ASP A 58 36.65 -13.23 -22.05
CA ASP A 58 35.57 -12.72 -22.92
C ASP A 58 34.26 -13.54 -22.88
N SER A 59 34.20 -14.66 -22.15
CA SER A 59 33.02 -15.56 -22.13
C SER A 59 32.17 -15.54 -20.86
N GLU A 60 32.62 -14.97 -19.74
CA GLU A 60 31.81 -14.94 -18.50
C GLU A 60 30.71 -13.87 -18.50
N ARG A 61 30.89 -12.75 -19.21
CA ARG A 61 29.87 -11.68 -19.28
C ARG A 61 28.59 -12.15 -20.01
N ASN A 62 28.72 -13.03 -21.01
CA ASN A 62 27.60 -13.48 -21.84
C ASN A 62 26.68 -14.51 -21.14
N PHE A 63 27.20 -15.31 -20.20
CA PHE A 63 26.41 -16.34 -19.51
C PHE A 63 25.43 -15.75 -18.47
N SER A 64 25.79 -14.64 -17.84
CA SER A 64 24.92 -13.95 -16.87
C SER A 64 23.79 -13.17 -17.55
N HIS A 65 24.03 -12.56 -18.71
CA HIS A 65 23.02 -11.82 -19.46
C HIS A 65 21.91 -12.74 -19.99
N ALA A 66 22.25 -13.90 -20.58
CA ALA A 66 21.25 -14.84 -21.06
C ALA A 66 20.34 -15.41 -19.94
N ASN A 67 20.86 -15.52 -18.72
CA ASN A 67 20.08 -15.95 -17.56
C ASN A 67 19.15 -14.83 -17.05
N LEU A 68 19.65 -13.58 -16.99
CA LEU A 68 18.87 -12.41 -16.61
C LEU A 68 17.76 -12.10 -17.63
N ASP A 69 18.07 -12.14 -18.93
CA ASP A 69 17.08 -11.93 -20.00
C ASP A 69 15.96 -12.96 -19.92
N ARG A 70 16.31 -14.22 -19.63
CA ARG A 70 15.33 -15.28 -19.36
C ARG A 70 14.49 -14.99 -18.12
N ALA A 71 15.09 -14.53 -17.03
CA ALA A 71 14.36 -14.19 -15.80
C ALA A 71 13.38 -13.02 -16.03
N PHE A 72 13.81 -11.97 -16.75
CA PHE A 72 12.93 -10.86 -17.13
C PHE A 72 11.81 -11.32 -18.05
N ALA A 73 12.09 -12.18 -19.04
CA ALA A 73 11.06 -12.75 -19.90
C ALA A 73 10.01 -13.53 -19.09
N THR A 74 10.43 -14.33 -18.10
CA THR A 74 9.52 -15.04 -17.19
C THR A 74 8.68 -14.09 -16.34
N ILE A 75 9.26 -13.00 -15.81
CA ILE A 75 8.49 -12.00 -15.06
C ILE A 75 7.45 -11.33 -15.95
N VAL A 76 7.82 -10.97 -17.18
CA VAL A 76 6.89 -10.36 -18.15
C VAL A 76 5.76 -11.32 -18.49
N GLU A 77 6.05 -12.61 -18.66
CA GLU A 77 5.04 -13.66 -18.88
C GLU A 77 4.06 -13.75 -17.69
N TYR A 78 4.57 -13.76 -16.45
CA TYR A 78 3.71 -13.76 -15.26
C TYR A 78 2.86 -12.49 -15.13
N MET A 79 3.41 -11.32 -15.46
CA MET A 79 2.66 -10.06 -15.47
C MET A 79 1.55 -10.08 -16.51
N ALA A 80 1.83 -10.59 -17.72
CA ALA A 80 0.84 -10.74 -18.78
C ALA A 80 -0.27 -11.72 -18.37
N GLU A 81 0.10 -12.87 -17.81
CA GLU A 81 -0.85 -13.87 -17.34
C GLU A 81 -1.71 -13.34 -16.20
N THR A 82 -1.12 -12.67 -15.22
CA THR A 82 -1.85 -12.05 -14.11
C THR A 82 -2.83 -11.00 -14.61
N THR A 83 -2.41 -10.14 -15.55
CA THR A 83 -3.28 -9.15 -16.18
C THR A 83 -4.46 -9.81 -16.90
N ARG A 84 -4.22 -10.91 -17.61
CA ARG A 84 -5.26 -11.70 -18.29
C ARG A 84 -6.25 -12.27 -17.29
N GLN A 85 -5.78 -12.83 -16.18
CA GLN A 85 -6.61 -13.40 -15.13
C GLN A 85 -7.45 -12.31 -14.42
N CYS A 86 -6.85 -11.16 -14.09
CA CYS A 86 -7.60 -10.02 -13.56
C CYS A 86 -8.71 -9.56 -14.51
N LYS A 87 -8.42 -9.46 -15.82
CA LYS A 87 -9.41 -9.09 -16.82
C LYS A 87 -10.54 -10.12 -16.93
N ALA A 88 -10.23 -11.41 -16.84
CA ALA A 88 -11.22 -12.48 -16.82
C ALA A 88 -12.12 -12.40 -15.58
N PHE A 89 -11.52 -12.20 -14.40
CA PHE A 89 -12.24 -12.03 -13.14
C PHE A 89 -13.20 -10.83 -13.18
N HIS A 90 -12.73 -9.65 -13.61
CA HIS A 90 -13.61 -8.48 -13.69
C HIS A 90 -14.76 -8.69 -14.69
N LYS A 91 -14.53 -9.40 -15.80
CA LYS A 91 -15.61 -9.76 -16.73
C LYS A 91 -16.63 -10.72 -16.11
N SER A 92 -16.19 -11.70 -15.31
CA SER A 92 -17.10 -12.64 -14.63
C SER A 92 -17.84 -12.01 -13.45
N VAL A 93 -17.27 -11.01 -12.76
CA VAL A 93 -17.95 -10.28 -11.68
C VAL A 93 -19.21 -9.56 -12.18
N HIS A 94 -19.23 -9.10 -13.44
CA HIS A 94 -20.43 -8.53 -14.05
C HIS A 94 -21.47 -9.57 -14.47
N GLN A 95 -21.15 -10.86 -14.43
CA GLN A 95 -22.07 -11.98 -14.70
C GLN A 95 -22.45 -12.72 -13.42
N ALA A 96 -21.86 -12.35 -12.28
CA ALA A 96 -22.14 -12.95 -10.99
C ALA A 96 -23.54 -12.61 -10.50
N GLU A 97 -24.19 -13.59 -9.87
CA GLU A 97 -25.52 -13.44 -9.29
C GLU A 97 -25.50 -12.37 -8.18
N PRO A 98 -26.62 -11.69 -7.88
CA PRO A 98 -26.66 -10.59 -6.92
C PRO A 98 -26.04 -10.92 -5.55
N ASN A 99 -26.24 -12.15 -5.07
CA ASN A 99 -25.68 -12.63 -3.80
C ASN A 99 -24.15 -12.80 -3.85
N GLU A 100 -23.61 -13.22 -4.99
CA GLU A 100 -22.17 -13.37 -5.20
C GLU A 100 -21.48 -12.00 -5.27
N ARG A 101 -22.14 -10.99 -5.83
CA ARG A 101 -21.63 -9.61 -5.83
C ARG A 101 -21.51 -9.05 -4.42
N VAL A 102 -22.50 -9.29 -3.57
CA VAL A 102 -22.46 -8.89 -2.16
C VAL A 102 -21.31 -9.60 -1.44
N HIS A 103 -21.10 -10.89 -1.69
CA HIS A 103 -19.99 -11.65 -1.12
C HIS A 103 -18.62 -11.10 -1.57
N ILE A 104 -18.43 -10.89 -2.88
CA ILE A 104 -17.19 -10.38 -3.45
C ILE A 104 -16.90 -8.97 -2.91
N CYS A 105 -17.90 -8.11 -2.85
CA CYS A 105 -17.73 -6.76 -2.32
C CYS A 105 -17.39 -6.75 -0.82
N ARG A 106 -18.04 -7.62 -0.04
CA ARG A 106 -17.85 -7.69 1.41
C ARG A 106 -16.50 -8.30 1.82
N TYR A 107 -16.03 -9.32 1.11
CA TYR A 107 -14.86 -10.09 1.56
C TYR A 107 -13.62 -9.88 0.70
N HIS A 108 -13.77 -9.59 -0.60
CA HIS A 108 -12.63 -9.45 -1.51
C HIS A 108 -12.28 -7.99 -1.83
N CYS A 109 -13.25 -7.06 -1.88
CA CYS A 109 -12.91 -5.62 -2.04
C CYS A 109 -12.27 -5.03 -0.78
N GLN A 110 -12.63 -5.53 0.41
CA GLN A 110 -12.08 -5.06 1.67
C GLN A 110 -10.64 -5.53 1.92
N ASP A 111 -10.18 -6.62 1.28
CA ASP A 111 -8.80 -7.09 1.39
C ASP A 111 -7.79 -6.30 0.55
N MET A 112 -8.25 -5.60 -0.50
CA MET A 112 -7.38 -4.71 -1.30
C MET A 112 -7.12 -3.36 -0.61
N LEU A 113 -8.02 -2.92 0.27
CA LEU A 113 -7.91 -1.63 1.00
C LEU A 113 -7.08 -1.71 2.28
N LYS A 114 -6.78 -2.91 2.79
CA LYS A 114 -6.03 -3.12 4.05
C LYS A 114 -4.52 -2.87 3.95
N THR A 115 -4.00 -2.45 2.79
CA THR A 115 -2.60 -1.96 2.67
C THR A 115 -2.46 -0.45 2.85
N SER A 116 -3.57 0.27 3.08
CA SER A 116 -3.54 1.65 3.53
C SER A 116 -4.11 1.71 4.93
N ASP A 117 -3.24 1.83 5.93
CA ASP A 117 -3.62 2.24 7.28
C ASP A 117 -4.43 3.54 7.20
N GLN A 118 -5.74 3.49 7.46
CA GLN A 118 -6.47 4.44 8.30
C GLN A 118 -7.96 4.11 8.35
N ASN A 119 -8.46 4.09 9.58
CA ASN A 119 -9.85 4.13 9.99
C ASN A 119 -10.72 4.96 9.05
N HIS A 120 -11.85 4.42 8.61
CA HIS A 120 -13.14 5.11 8.73
C HIS A 120 -14.27 4.08 8.75
N ASN A 121 -14.92 3.96 9.91
CA ASN A 121 -16.24 3.37 10.04
C ASN A 121 -17.23 4.31 9.36
N ALA A 122 -17.61 4.02 8.13
CA ALA A 122 -18.85 4.47 7.55
C ALA A 122 -19.40 3.30 6.73
N ALA A 123 -20.42 2.65 7.26
CA ALA A 123 -21.27 1.75 6.49
C ALA A 123 -21.96 2.59 5.41
N LEU A 124 -21.26 2.84 4.30
CA LEU A 124 -21.90 3.24 3.07
C LEU A 124 -22.56 1.97 2.55
N THR A 125 -23.89 1.97 2.63
CA THR A 125 -24.75 1.11 1.84
C THR A 125 -24.27 1.21 0.40
N ILE A 126 -23.54 0.19 -0.05
CA ILE A 126 -23.29 -0.04 -1.47
C ILE A 126 -24.63 -0.50 -2.04
N ASP A 127 -25.50 0.49 -2.25
CA ASP A 127 -26.70 0.33 -3.05
C ASP A 127 -26.29 0.33 -4.53
N ARG A 128 -27.15 -0.28 -5.31
CA ARG A 128 -26.96 -0.87 -6.62
C ARG A 128 -26.74 0.17 -7.72
N ASP A 129 -26.36 -0.37 -8.88
CA ASP A 129 -26.46 0.21 -10.22
C ASP A 129 -25.24 0.95 -10.79
N PHE A 130 -24.53 0.19 -11.62
CA PHE A 130 -24.00 0.68 -12.88
C PHE A 130 -25.02 1.63 -13.56
N VAL A 131 -24.62 2.90 -13.75
CA VAL A 131 -25.34 3.90 -14.57
C VAL A 131 -26.71 4.31 -14.00
N THR A 132 -26.72 4.86 -12.78
CA THR A 132 -27.68 5.93 -12.48
C THR A 132 -26.93 7.11 -11.89
N SER A 133 -27.42 8.32 -12.17
CA SER A 133 -26.79 9.61 -11.90
C SER A 133 -26.57 9.83 -10.40
N GLU A 134 -25.49 9.30 -9.83
CA GLU A 134 -25.10 9.62 -8.46
C GLU A 134 -24.50 11.03 -8.43
N ASP A 135 -25.19 11.93 -7.73
CA ASP A 135 -24.67 13.27 -7.44
C ASP A 135 -23.48 13.15 -6.49
N PHE A 136 -22.33 13.72 -6.88
CA PHE A 136 -21.14 13.74 -6.04
C PHE A 136 -21.15 14.95 -5.11
N PHE A 137 -20.96 14.72 -3.81
CA PHE A 137 -20.79 15.78 -2.81
C PHE A 137 -19.30 15.96 -2.50
N ILE A 138 -18.83 17.21 -2.55
CA ILE A 138 -17.44 17.55 -2.24
C ILE A 138 -17.45 18.68 -1.22
N GLU A 139 -16.91 18.44 -0.04
CA GLU A 139 -16.70 19.47 0.97
C GLU A 139 -15.38 20.19 0.71
N VAL A 140 -15.42 21.51 0.71
CA VAL A 140 -14.27 22.37 0.48
C VAL A 140 -14.27 23.54 1.45
N SER A 141 -13.08 24.11 1.69
CA SER A 141 -12.99 25.36 2.42
C SER A 141 -13.64 26.52 1.65
N PRO A 142 -13.99 27.64 2.30
CA PRO A 142 -14.48 28.82 1.59
C PRO A 142 -13.42 29.32 0.58
N GLY A 143 -13.83 29.55 -0.67
CA GLY A 143 -12.90 29.86 -1.75
C GLY A 143 -13.54 29.95 -3.13
N THR A 144 -12.72 30.19 -4.15
CA THR A 144 -13.13 30.15 -5.57
C THR A 144 -12.50 28.93 -6.22
N TYR A 145 -13.34 28.08 -6.82
CA TYR A 145 -12.96 26.78 -7.37
C TYR A 145 -13.32 26.71 -8.85
N SER A 146 -12.51 26.00 -9.64
CA SER A 146 -12.82 25.66 -11.03
C SER A 146 -13.06 24.16 -11.14
N ILE A 147 -14.31 23.78 -11.35
CA ILE A 147 -14.74 22.38 -11.43
C ILE A 147 -14.81 21.98 -12.90
N THR A 148 -14.04 20.96 -13.28
CA THR A 148 -14.03 20.44 -14.66
C THR A 148 -14.61 19.04 -14.69
N ALA A 149 -15.61 18.83 -15.54
CA ALA A 149 -16.22 17.53 -15.77
C ALA A 149 -15.91 17.08 -17.21
N ALA A 150 -15.54 15.81 -17.39
CA ALA A 150 -15.12 15.25 -18.68
C ALA A 150 -15.61 13.80 -18.83
N MET A 151 -15.95 13.41 -20.06
CA MET A 151 -16.38 12.05 -20.43
C MET A 151 -15.62 11.63 -21.70
N GLN A 152 -15.48 10.31 -21.94
CA GLN A 152 -14.62 9.78 -23.02
C GLN A 152 -15.00 10.30 -24.43
N ASP A 153 -16.28 10.64 -24.64
CA ASP A 153 -16.80 11.03 -25.95
C ASP A 153 -17.19 12.52 -26.07
N THR A 154 -16.94 13.32 -25.03
CA THR A 154 -17.44 14.71 -24.96
C THR A 154 -16.37 15.69 -24.52
N ARG A 155 -16.49 16.95 -24.96
CA ARG A 155 -15.49 17.98 -24.61
C ARG A 155 -15.60 18.30 -23.12
N PRO A 156 -14.48 18.39 -22.38
CA PRO A 156 -14.50 18.79 -20.98
C PRO A 156 -15.20 20.14 -20.77
N VAL A 157 -16.04 20.23 -19.75
CA VAL A 157 -16.75 21.46 -19.37
C VAL A 157 -16.24 21.92 -18.01
N THR A 158 -15.76 23.17 -17.94
CA THR A 158 -15.29 23.80 -16.70
C THR A 158 -16.26 24.88 -16.22
N LYS A 159 -16.58 24.88 -14.92
CA LYS A 159 -17.37 25.92 -14.25
C LYS A 159 -16.60 26.48 -13.07
N THR A 160 -16.48 27.80 -13.00
CA THR A 160 -15.90 28.49 -11.84
C THR A 160 -16.98 28.88 -10.86
N VAL A 161 -16.82 28.51 -9.60
CA VAL A 161 -17.80 28.67 -8.55
C VAL A 161 -17.12 29.20 -7.28
N ARG A 162 -17.70 30.24 -6.70
CA ARG A 162 -17.31 30.76 -5.39
C ARG A 162 -18.18 30.11 -4.32
N ILE A 163 -17.56 29.58 -3.26
CA ILE A 163 -18.22 28.90 -2.14
C ILE A 163 -17.91 29.69 -0.85
N THR A 164 -18.96 30.06 -0.12
CA THR A 164 -18.86 30.74 1.18
C THR A 164 -19.06 29.77 2.35
N THR A 165 -18.73 30.19 3.57
CA THR A 165 -18.82 29.34 4.76
C THR A 165 -20.26 28.89 5.02
N GLY A 166 -20.47 27.57 5.13
CA GLY A 166 -21.80 26.98 5.37
C GLY A 166 -22.72 26.96 4.15
N GLU A 167 -22.22 27.33 2.96
CA GLU A 167 -22.97 27.33 1.71
C GLU A 167 -22.74 26.01 0.94
N SER A 168 -23.83 25.47 0.38
CA SER A 168 -23.79 24.31 -0.51
C SER A 168 -24.28 24.68 -1.91
N LYS A 169 -23.60 24.22 -2.96
CA LYS A 169 -23.98 24.48 -4.36
C LYS A 169 -24.13 23.19 -5.15
N SER A 170 -25.30 23.02 -5.77
CA SER A 170 -25.54 21.94 -6.73
C SER A 170 -25.11 22.40 -8.13
N LEU A 171 -24.26 21.59 -8.77
CA LEU A 171 -23.74 21.85 -10.11
C LEU A 171 -24.13 20.71 -11.04
N ARG A 172 -24.83 21.04 -12.13
CA ARG A 172 -25.17 20.10 -13.19
C ARG A 172 -24.28 20.32 -14.40
N PHE A 173 -23.65 19.26 -14.90
CA PHE A 173 -22.88 19.26 -16.14
C PHE A 173 -23.65 18.43 -17.17
N ASN A 174 -23.98 19.03 -18.31
CA ASN A 174 -24.49 18.29 -19.46
C ASN A 174 -23.26 17.94 -20.30
N LEU A 175 -22.73 16.74 -20.07
CA LEU A 175 -21.57 16.23 -20.78
C LEU A 175 -22.01 15.43 -21.99
#